data_AF-A0A8T1MHG0-F1
#
_entry.id   AF-A0A8T1MHG0-F1
#
_cell.length_a   1.000
_cell.length_b   1.000
_cell.length_c   1.000
_cell.angle_alpha   90.00
_cell.angle_beta   90.00
_cell.angle_gamma   90.00
#
_symmetry.space_group_name_H-M   'P 1'
#
loop_
_entity.id
_entity.type
_entity.pdbx_description
1 polymer ?
#
loop_
_entity_poly.entity_id
_entity_poly.type
_entity_poly.pdbx_seq_one_letter_code
_entity_poly.pdbx_strand_id
1 'polypeptide(L)'
;MLLLRKTGLPIHSYFSALKLCWLLENNTAVLVAARAGRLLAGTVDTWVIWRLTNGQSHVTDVTNASRTLLFNLETLDWDPDLCKFFGIDSVILPRIASSAEVVGIVSDPECTLKGVKICGILGDQQASLVAQTWATSPTMSFGPTVKVTYGTGAFMLWDIGTAPFFSDNGILTTVAFKMGAQNQVHYALEGSVSFAGATINWLKSKMKMFTDYKELESLAQRAYEKTEENGSDPCYLVPAFSGLFCPWWQENARAVLAGLTADVENGDMILAAIRSSVYQTYDVLRVATLASGGTRSGATLTKPREIVVDGGLANSSVLMQSLADILDMIVRRHNHSEMMTALGAAVAAALAVQIDPAGLLKLRLHPLSESGIKHTFSSKLSPHARQVMLTGWHAAVGRSLSWVEASTPDEGTDSLLELLSKMTKSSTTREPKPLSTDASDSRNKEEFYLTPGKLFFLLALSLGAGVFLGRRMQ
;
A
#
# COMPACT_ATOMS: atom_id res chain seq x y z
N MET A 1 17.77 -13.62 -3.34
CA MET A 1 17.06 -14.74 -4.00
C MET A 1 16.25 -15.61 -3.04
N LEU A 2 16.85 -16.39 -2.12
CA LEU A 2 16.11 -17.38 -1.33
C LEU A 2 14.89 -16.80 -0.59
N LEU A 3 15.06 -15.67 0.10
CA LEU A 3 13.98 -15.03 0.86
C LEU A 3 12.77 -14.67 -0.02
N LEU A 4 12.98 -13.96 -1.14
CA LEU A 4 11.92 -13.60 -2.09
C LEU A 4 11.13 -14.83 -2.60
N ARG A 5 11.79 -15.97 -2.81
CA ARG A 5 11.16 -17.23 -3.23
C ARG A 5 10.41 -17.97 -2.12
N LYS A 6 10.68 -17.68 -0.85
CA LYS A 6 9.91 -18.22 0.28
C LYS A 6 8.75 -17.29 0.65
N THR A 7 8.98 -15.98 0.73
CA THR A 7 8.03 -15.01 1.31
C THR A 7 7.21 -14.25 0.27
N GLY A 8 7.70 -14.12 -0.97
CA GLY A 8 7.15 -13.20 -1.97
C GLY A 8 7.54 -11.72 -1.79
N LEU A 9 8.42 -11.42 -0.82
CA LEU A 9 8.75 -10.06 -0.38
C LEU A 9 10.25 -9.72 -0.48
N PRO A 10 10.63 -8.46 -0.71
CA PRO A 10 12.00 -7.98 -0.55
C PRO A 10 12.35 -7.75 0.94
N ILE A 11 13.65 -7.61 1.24
CA ILE A 11 14.09 -7.09 2.54
C ILE A 11 13.86 -5.58 2.53
N HIS A 12 12.84 -5.11 3.26
CA HIS A 12 12.48 -3.70 3.39
C HIS A 12 11.95 -3.42 4.79
N SER A 13 12.16 -2.21 5.30
CA SER A 13 11.71 -1.71 6.61
C SER A 13 10.19 -1.79 6.86
N TYR A 14 9.41 -2.13 5.82
CA TYR A 14 7.94 -2.17 5.84
C TYR A 14 7.40 -3.42 6.56
N PHE A 15 8.10 -4.55 6.51
CA PHE A 15 7.61 -5.84 7.02
C PHE A 15 7.97 -6.12 8.49
N SER A 16 7.41 -7.18 9.08
CA SER A 16 7.42 -7.38 10.53
C SER A 16 8.75 -7.87 11.13
N ALA A 17 9.47 -8.79 10.47
CA ALA A 17 10.66 -9.42 11.03
C ALA A 17 11.71 -8.40 11.51
N LEU A 18 12.08 -7.43 10.64
CA LEU A 18 13.06 -6.40 10.97
C LEU A 18 12.66 -5.54 12.19
N LYS A 19 11.35 -5.32 12.40
CA LYS A 19 10.85 -4.61 13.60
C LYS A 19 10.99 -5.46 14.85
N LEU A 20 10.76 -6.77 14.74
CA LEU A 20 10.91 -7.72 15.85
C LEU A 20 12.40 -7.94 16.21
N CYS A 21 13.30 -8.04 15.23
CA CYS A 21 14.75 -8.01 15.44
C CYS A 21 15.15 -6.74 16.20
N TRP A 22 14.75 -5.57 15.69
CA TRP A 22 15.08 -4.28 16.32
C TRP A 22 14.57 -4.20 17.76
N LEU A 23 13.35 -4.67 18.05
CA LEU A 23 12.81 -4.72 19.41
C LEU A 23 13.57 -5.69 20.33
N LEU A 24 13.99 -6.87 19.84
CA LEU A 24 14.77 -7.84 20.61
C LEU A 24 16.17 -7.31 20.95
N GLU A 25 16.78 -6.56 20.03
CA GLU A 25 18.13 -5.98 20.18
C GLU A 25 18.13 -4.67 21.00
N ASN A 26 17.16 -3.78 20.78
CA ASN A 26 17.21 -2.39 21.26
C ASN A 26 16.25 -2.09 22.42
N ASN A 27 15.32 -3.00 22.76
CA ASN A 27 14.38 -2.80 23.86
C ASN A 27 14.61 -3.77 25.03
N THR A 28 15.18 -3.26 26.13
CA THR A 28 15.51 -4.02 27.34
C THR A 28 14.30 -4.77 27.93
N ALA A 29 13.09 -4.19 27.88
CA ALA A 29 11.90 -4.85 28.42
C ALA A 29 11.45 -6.04 27.55
N VAL A 30 11.56 -5.93 26.22
CA VAL A 30 11.32 -7.04 25.28
C VAL A 30 12.37 -8.14 25.47
N LEU A 31 13.65 -7.79 25.58
CA LEU A 31 14.74 -8.75 25.82
C LEU A 31 14.58 -9.51 27.15
N VAL A 32 14.14 -8.83 28.22
CA VAL A 32 13.83 -9.47 29.51
C VAL A 32 12.56 -10.33 29.43
N ALA A 33 11.55 -9.95 28.63
CA ALA A 33 10.38 -10.80 28.40
C ALA A 33 10.73 -12.07 27.60
N ALA A 34 11.56 -11.95 26.57
CA ALA A 34 12.04 -13.07 25.76
C ALA A 34 12.85 -14.07 26.58
N ARG A 35 13.88 -13.59 27.32
CA ARG A 35 14.71 -14.44 28.20
C ARG A 35 13.93 -15.11 29.33
N ALA A 36 12.77 -14.58 29.70
CA ALA A 36 11.89 -15.15 30.72
C ALA A 36 10.79 -16.08 30.14
N GLY A 37 10.76 -16.35 28.83
CA GLY A 37 9.71 -17.16 28.19
C GLY A 37 8.32 -16.52 28.22
N ARG A 38 8.24 -15.18 28.33
CA ARG A 38 6.97 -14.42 28.46
C ARG A 38 6.68 -13.50 27.27
N LEU A 39 7.50 -13.54 26.23
CA LEU A 39 7.27 -12.77 25.00
C LEU A 39 6.40 -13.60 24.05
N LEU A 40 5.31 -12.99 23.58
CA LEU A 40 4.58 -13.42 22.40
C LEU A 40 4.62 -12.27 21.39
N ALA A 41 4.91 -12.60 20.13
CA ALA A 41 4.88 -11.67 19.00
C ALA A 41 3.57 -11.81 18.22
N GLY A 42 3.25 -10.82 17.40
CA GLY A 42 2.06 -10.85 16.55
C GLY A 42 1.85 -9.57 15.77
N THR A 43 1.05 -9.65 14.72
CA THR A 43 0.49 -8.51 14.00
C THR A 43 -0.77 -7.99 14.72
N VAL A 44 -1.40 -6.94 14.20
CA VAL A 44 -2.51 -6.24 14.89
C VAL A 44 -3.72 -7.15 15.10
N ASP A 45 -3.99 -8.05 14.15
CA ASP A 45 -4.97 -9.13 14.27
C ASP A 45 -4.68 -10.02 15.50
N THR A 46 -3.45 -10.54 15.62
CA THR A 46 -3.04 -11.37 16.76
C THR A 46 -3.22 -10.66 18.09
N TRP A 47 -2.84 -9.37 18.17
CA TRP A 47 -3.02 -8.59 19.39
C TRP A 47 -4.50 -8.38 19.74
N VAL A 48 -5.34 -8.02 18.78
CA VAL A 48 -6.79 -7.84 18.99
C VAL A 48 -7.44 -9.15 19.43
N ILE A 49 -7.09 -10.28 18.81
CA ILE A 49 -7.63 -11.59 19.17
C ILE A 49 -7.14 -12.02 20.56
N TRP A 50 -5.86 -11.85 20.87
CA TRP A 50 -5.28 -12.11 22.20
C TRP A 50 -5.99 -11.32 23.30
N ARG A 51 -6.31 -10.05 23.05
CA ARG A 51 -7.06 -9.20 23.99
C ARG A 51 -8.52 -9.64 24.13
N LEU A 52 -9.26 -9.76 23.04
CA LEU A 52 -10.68 -10.16 23.07
C LEU A 52 -10.90 -11.56 23.66
N THR A 53 -9.95 -12.46 23.50
CA THR A 53 -9.96 -13.82 24.09
C THR A 53 -9.32 -13.88 25.49
N ASN A 54 -8.98 -12.76 26.11
CA ASN A 54 -8.36 -12.68 27.44
C ASN A 54 -7.16 -13.66 27.61
N GLY A 55 -6.25 -13.63 26.63
CA GLY A 55 -5.04 -14.46 26.60
C GLY A 55 -5.26 -15.94 26.23
N GLN A 56 -6.44 -16.33 25.75
CA GLN A 56 -6.73 -17.74 25.42
C GLN A 56 -6.43 -18.12 23.96
N SER A 57 -6.25 -17.16 23.04
CA SER A 57 -5.92 -17.45 21.63
C SER A 57 -4.81 -16.54 21.10
N HIS A 58 -3.66 -17.15 20.79
CA HIS A 58 -2.50 -16.52 20.17
C HIS A 58 -2.39 -17.03 18.72
N VAL A 59 -2.95 -16.26 17.80
CA VAL A 59 -3.28 -16.72 16.44
C VAL A 59 -3.14 -15.60 15.41
N THR A 60 -2.86 -15.94 14.16
CA THR A 60 -2.90 -15.04 12.99
C THR A 60 -3.47 -15.81 11.80
N ASP A 61 -3.89 -15.13 10.74
CA ASP A 61 -4.25 -15.81 9.48
C ASP A 61 -3.10 -15.82 8.46
N VAL A 62 -3.19 -16.70 7.47
CA VAL A 62 -2.24 -16.79 6.35
C VAL A 62 -1.97 -15.46 5.63
N THR A 63 -2.93 -14.54 5.56
CA THR A 63 -2.71 -13.24 4.90
C THR A 63 -1.84 -12.32 5.76
N ASN A 64 -2.15 -12.13 7.04
CA ASN A 64 -1.30 -11.35 7.96
C ASN A 64 0.09 -12.00 8.14
N ALA A 65 0.14 -13.33 8.30
CA ALA A 65 1.39 -14.08 8.37
C ALA A 65 2.29 -13.84 7.14
N SER A 66 1.71 -13.80 5.93
CA SER A 66 2.47 -13.55 4.70
C SER A 66 3.17 -12.18 4.63
N ARG A 67 2.79 -11.21 5.50
CA ARG A 67 3.42 -9.87 5.55
C ARG A 67 4.66 -9.78 6.46
N THR A 68 5.09 -10.90 7.04
CA THR A 68 6.07 -10.90 8.14
C THR A 68 7.55 -10.98 7.73
N LEU A 69 7.87 -11.54 6.56
CA LEU A 69 9.18 -12.14 6.20
C LEU A 69 9.55 -13.44 6.94
N LEU A 70 8.65 -14.03 7.73
CA LEU A 70 8.88 -15.29 8.46
C LEU A 70 8.04 -16.47 7.94
N PHE A 71 6.97 -16.16 7.20
CA PHE A 71 6.04 -17.12 6.61
C PHE A 71 6.49 -17.58 5.22
N ASN A 72 6.30 -18.86 4.91
CA ASN A 72 6.60 -19.43 3.60
C ASN A 72 5.31 -19.66 2.79
N LEU A 73 5.23 -19.02 1.62
CA LEU A 73 4.06 -19.05 0.73
C LEU A 73 3.73 -20.46 0.19
N GLU A 74 4.70 -21.38 0.15
CA GLU A 74 4.51 -22.73 -0.39
C GLU A 74 4.06 -23.74 0.68
N THR A 75 4.60 -23.64 1.90
CA THR A 75 4.22 -24.52 3.03
C THR A 75 3.01 -24.00 3.80
N LEU A 76 2.72 -22.70 3.71
CA LEU A 76 1.72 -21.97 4.48
C LEU A 76 1.95 -22.00 6.00
N ASP A 77 3.23 -22.05 6.41
CA ASP A 77 3.66 -22.12 7.81
C ASP A 77 4.87 -21.18 8.06
N TRP A 78 5.26 -21.03 9.33
CA TRP A 78 6.51 -20.38 9.72
C TRP A 78 7.72 -21.16 9.21
N ASP A 79 8.68 -20.45 8.62
CA ASP A 79 9.84 -21.08 8.00
C ASP A 79 11.06 -21.09 8.96
N PRO A 80 11.59 -22.26 9.33
CA PRO A 80 12.70 -22.35 10.27
C PRO A 80 13.98 -21.66 9.80
N ASP A 81 14.25 -21.63 8.49
CA ASP A 81 15.44 -20.95 7.95
C ASP A 81 15.30 -19.43 8.06
N LEU A 82 14.10 -18.89 7.80
CA LEU A 82 13.82 -17.45 7.92
C LEU A 82 13.84 -17.02 9.40
N CYS A 83 13.20 -17.79 10.29
CA CYS A 83 13.21 -17.53 11.73
C CYS A 83 14.65 -17.50 12.26
N LYS A 84 15.46 -18.52 11.90
CA LYS A 84 16.89 -18.59 12.23
C LYS A 84 17.71 -17.44 11.64
N PHE A 85 17.47 -17.06 10.39
CA PHE A 85 18.15 -15.95 9.71
C PHE A 85 17.91 -14.60 10.41
N PHE A 86 16.69 -14.37 10.90
CA PHE A 86 16.33 -13.16 11.64
C PHE A 86 16.57 -13.24 13.16
N GLY A 87 17.12 -14.35 13.68
CA GLY A 87 17.38 -14.54 15.12
C GLY A 87 16.10 -14.64 15.97
N ILE A 88 14.98 -15.02 15.37
CA ILE A 88 13.66 -15.10 16.00
C ILE A 88 13.34 -16.57 16.33
N ASP A 89 13.00 -16.84 17.59
CA ASP A 89 12.49 -18.14 18.01
C ASP A 89 11.04 -18.32 17.53
N SER A 90 10.75 -19.42 16.85
CA SER A 90 9.40 -19.74 16.40
C SER A 90 8.38 -19.89 17.54
N VAL A 91 8.81 -20.16 18.77
CA VAL A 91 7.92 -20.35 19.93
C VAL A 91 7.16 -19.07 20.32
N ILE A 92 7.65 -17.88 19.94
CA ILE A 92 6.95 -16.61 20.21
C ILE A 92 5.95 -16.25 19.10
N LEU A 93 5.88 -17.01 18.01
CA LEU A 93 5.03 -16.70 16.86
C LEU A 93 3.63 -17.32 17.02
N PRO A 94 2.56 -16.64 16.57
CA PRO A 94 1.19 -17.12 16.73
C PRO A 94 0.90 -18.36 15.89
N ARG A 95 -0.07 -19.18 16.32
CA ARG A 95 -0.60 -20.25 15.46
C ARG A 95 -1.14 -19.64 14.17
N ILE A 96 -0.81 -20.22 13.03
CA ILE A 96 -1.42 -19.85 11.75
C ILE A 96 -2.79 -20.54 11.63
N ALA A 97 -3.79 -19.76 11.25
CA ALA A 97 -5.13 -20.17 10.90
C ALA A 97 -5.41 -19.86 9.42
N SER A 98 -6.45 -20.48 8.87
CA SER A 98 -7.06 -20.00 7.64
C SER A 98 -7.90 -18.75 7.90
N SER A 99 -8.13 -17.93 6.86
CA SER A 99 -8.81 -16.63 6.97
C SER A 99 -10.29 -16.72 7.37
N ALA A 100 -10.90 -17.91 7.23
CA ALA A 100 -12.28 -18.22 7.63
C ALA A 100 -12.29 -19.48 8.52
N GLU A 101 -12.03 -19.29 9.82
CA GLU A 101 -11.82 -20.36 10.80
C GLU A 101 -12.20 -19.87 12.20
N VAL A 102 -12.94 -20.66 12.98
CA VAL A 102 -13.24 -20.30 14.38
C VAL A 102 -11.98 -20.44 15.23
N VAL A 103 -11.29 -19.33 15.51
CA VAL A 103 -10.02 -19.31 16.26
C VAL A 103 -10.19 -19.06 17.77
N GLY A 104 -11.39 -18.69 18.21
CA GLY A 104 -11.65 -18.36 19.61
C GLY A 104 -13.05 -17.80 19.84
N ILE A 105 -13.32 -17.46 21.09
CA ILE A 105 -14.57 -16.84 21.55
C ILE A 105 -14.19 -15.62 22.38
N VAL A 106 -14.88 -14.49 22.18
CA VAL A 106 -14.68 -13.28 22.99
C VAL A 106 -15.01 -13.60 24.45
N SER A 107 -14.02 -13.46 25.32
CA SER A 107 -14.10 -13.82 26.75
C SER A 107 -13.76 -12.64 27.67
N ASP A 108 -13.20 -11.56 27.11
CA ASP A 108 -12.99 -10.27 27.76
C ASP A 108 -14.25 -9.84 28.54
N PRO A 109 -14.17 -9.61 29.87
CA PRO A 109 -15.33 -9.30 30.70
C PRO A 109 -15.89 -7.90 30.47
N GLU A 110 -15.13 -6.98 29.88
CA GLU A 110 -15.57 -5.61 29.57
C GLU A 110 -16.18 -5.50 28.17
N CYS A 111 -16.01 -6.53 27.32
CA CYS A 111 -16.51 -6.53 25.95
C CYS A 111 -17.99 -6.96 25.86
N THR A 112 -18.83 -6.11 25.27
CA THR A 112 -20.25 -6.41 24.98
C THR A 112 -20.48 -7.57 24.02
N LEU A 113 -19.45 -7.99 23.27
CA LEU A 113 -19.48 -9.13 22.36
C LEU A 113 -19.11 -10.47 23.03
N LYS A 114 -19.04 -10.53 24.36
CA LYS A 114 -18.71 -11.75 25.11
C LYS A 114 -19.59 -12.94 24.70
N GLY A 115 -18.95 -14.05 24.36
CA GLY A 115 -19.59 -15.25 23.81
C GLY A 115 -19.67 -15.31 22.28
N VAL A 116 -19.38 -14.23 21.55
CA VAL A 116 -19.30 -14.23 20.08
C VAL A 116 -18.04 -14.97 19.60
N LYS A 117 -18.17 -15.76 18.53
CA LYS A 117 -17.05 -16.47 17.89
C LYS A 117 -16.21 -15.51 17.06
N ILE A 118 -14.89 -15.52 17.28
CA ILE A 118 -13.92 -14.87 16.39
C ILE A 118 -13.63 -15.85 15.26
N CYS A 119 -14.00 -15.50 14.03
CA CYS A 119 -14.05 -16.46 12.92
C CYS A 119 -13.70 -15.95 11.52
N GLY A 120 -13.50 -14.64 11.32
CA GLY A 120 -12.99 -14.07 10.07
C GLY A 120 -11.77 -13.19 10.35
N ILE A 121 -10.65 -13.47 9.71
CA ILE A 121 -9.38 -12.75 9.89
C ILE A 121 -8.71 -12.59 8.53
N LEU A 122 -8.44 -11.36 8.13
CA LEU A 122 -7.78 -11.01 6.88
C LEU A 122 -6.95 -9.74 7.11
N GLY A 123 -5.83 -9.59 6.39
CA GLY A 123 -5.15 -8.29 6.24
C GLY A 123 -6.10 -7.27 5.62
N ASP A 124 -5.94 -5.98 5.92
CA ASP A 124 -6.90 -4.93 5.54
C ASP A 124 -7.12 -4.83 4.01
N GLN A 125 -6.03 -4.99 3.25
CA GLN A 125 -6.03 -4.96 1.80
C GLN A 125 -6.64 -6.22 1.18
N GLN A 126 -6.32 -7.40 1.74
CA GLN A 126 -6.87 -8.70 1.38
C GLN A 126 -8.37 -8.82 1.71
N ALA A 127 -8.79 -8.26 2.84
CA ALA A 127 -10.19 -8.14 3.21
C ALA A 127 -10.94 -7.30 2.16
N SER A 128 -10.42 -6.14 1.78
CA SER A 128 -11.03 -5.35 0.72
C SER A 128 -11.01 -6.07 -0.64
N LEU A 129 -9.96 -6.83 -0.99
CA LEU A 129 -9.94 -7.69 -2.18
C LEU A 129 -11.09 -8.72 -2.18
N VAL A 130 -11.27 -9.48 -1.09
CA VAL A 130 -12.40 -10.41 -0.89
C VAL A 130 -13.73 -9.67 -1.00
N ALA A 131 -13.86 -8.55 -0.30
CA ALA A 131 -15.07 -7.74 -0.28
C ALA A 131 -15.46 -7.20 -1.65
N GLN A 132 -14.50 -6.98 -2.54
CA GLN A 132 -14.72 -6.46 -3.89
C GLN A 132 -14.92 -7.58 -4.93
N THR A 133 -14.25 -8.73 -4.79
CA THR A 133 -14.20 -9.79 -5.82
C THR A 133 -15.00 -11.06 -5.52
N TRP A 134 -15.35 -11.35 -4.26
CA TRP A 134 -16.08 -12.58 -3.91
C TRP A 134 -17.42 -12.67 -4.65
N ALA A 135 -17.71 -13.79 -5.31
CA ALA A 135 -18.89 -13.89 -6.17
C ALA A 135 -20.22 -13.80 -5.38
N THR A 136 -21.19 -13.07 -5.92
CA THR A 136 -22.57 -12.99 -5.41
C THR A 136 -23.44 -14.18 -5.82
N SER A 137 -22.97 -15.00 -6.77
CA SER A 137 -23.61 -16.22 -7.24
C SER A 137 -22.52 -17.20 -7.69
N PRO A 138 -22.64 -18.51 -7.40
CA PRO A 138 -21.69 -19.53 -7.89
C PRO A 138 -21.67 -19.67 -9.41
N THR A 139 -22.59 -19.01 -10.13
CA THR A 139 -22.62 -18.99 -11.61
C THR A 139 -21.92 -17.77 -12.24
N MET A 140 -21.56 -16.76 -11.45
CA MET A 140 -20.75 -15.64 -11.95
C MET A 140 -19.27 -15.97 -11.82
N SER A 141 -18.62 -16.23 -12.96
CA SER A 141 -17.17 -16.44 -12.99
C SER A 141 -16.43 -15.23 -12.44
N PHE A 142 -15.45 -15.49 -11.58
CA PHE A 142 -14.41 -14.51 -11.27
C PHE A 142 -13.73 -14.11 -12.58
N GLY A 143 -13.76 -12.83 -12.93
CA GLY A 143 -12.80 -12.27 -13.86
C GLY A 143 -11.44 -12.12 -13.17
N PRO A 144 -10.34 -12.00 -13.91
CA PRO A 144 -9.14 -11.34 -13.40
C PRO A 144 -9.50 -9.86 -13.14
N THR A 145 -10.00 -9.60 -11.93
CA THR A 145 -10.45 -8.30 -11.45
C THR A 145 -9.41 -7.77 -10.48
N VAL A 146 -8.79 -6.64 -10.83
CA VAL A 146 -7.81 -5.97 -9.97
C VAL A 146 -8.53 -5.07 -8.98
N LYS A 147 -8.15 -5.11 -7.72
CA LYS A 147 -8.67 -4.23 -6.67
C LYS A 147 -7.66 -3.14 -6.35
N VAL A 148 -8.11 -1.88 -6.19
CA VAL A 148 -7.25 -0.76 -5.76
C VAL A 148 -7.91 0.08 -4.66
N THR A 149 -7.34 0.06 -3.46
CA THR A 149 -7.68 1.06 -2.43
C THR A 149 -6.91 2.34 -2.70
N TYR A 150 -7.59 3.48 -2.71
CA TYR A 150 -6.99 4.83 -2.69
C TYR A 150 -7.26 5.52 -1.35
N GLY A 151 -6.28 5.41 -0.44
CA GLY A 151 -6.24 6.08 0.86
C GLY A 151 -5.06 7.06 0.92
N THR A 152 -4.31 7.06 2.04
CA THR A 152 -3.08 7.84 2.23
C THR A 152 -2.05 7.52 1.13
N GLY A 153 -1.76 6.23 0.95
CA GLY A 153 -1.19 5.66 -0.27
C GLY A 153 -2.27 4.96 -1.11
N ALA A 154 -1.87 4.27 -2.17
CA ALA A 154 -2.74 3.34 -2.89
C ALA A 154 -2.16 1.93 -2.91
N PHE A 155 -3.02 0.91 -2.96
CA PHE A 155 -2.62 -0.50 -2.89
C PHE A 155 -3.38 -1.30 -3.95
N MET A 156 -2.66 -1.76 -4.97
CA MET A 156 -3.20 -2.62 -6.03
C MET A 156 -3.01 -4.09 -5.60
N LEU A 157 -4.09 -4.85 -5.54
CA LEU A 157 -4.07 -6.30 -5.37
C LEU A 157 -4.76 -6.98 -6.56
N TRP A 158 -4.18 -8.07 -7.05
CA TRP A 158 -4.72 -8.90 -8.13
C TRP A 158 -4.72 -10.36 -7.68
N ASP A 159 -5.90 -10.98 -7.52
CA ASP A 159 -6.02 -12.43 -7.30
C ASP A 159 -5.51 -13.19 -8.54
N ILE A 160 -4.51 -14.05 -8.32
CA ILE A 160 -3.86 -14.88 -9.35
C ILE A 160 -4.21 -16.36 -9.20
N GLY A 161 -5.17 -16.70 -8.32
CA GLY A 161 -5.62 -18.05 -8.06
C GLY A 161 -4.66 -18.83 -7.16
N THR A 162 -4.65 -20.15 -7.33
CA THR A 162 -4.15 -21.11 -6.33
C THR A 162 -2.68 -21.51 -6.47
N ALA A 163 -1.90 -20.77 -7.27
CA ALA A 163 -0.46 -20.95 -7.43
C ALA A 163 0.28 -19.62 -7.21
N PRO A 164 1.37 -19.59 -6.43
CA PRO A 164 2.16 -18.37 -6.26
C PRO A 164 2.93 -18.04 -7.54
N PHE A 165 2.97 -16.76 -7.87
CA PHE A 165 3.72 -16.20 -8.99
C PHE A 165 4.81 -15.28 -8.44
N PHE A 166 6.08 -15.61 -8.68
CA PHE A 166 7.22 -14.81 -8.22
C PHE A 166 7.78 -13.96 -9.36
N SER A 167 8.08 -12.69 -9.08
CA SER A 167 8.58 -11.72 -10.06
C SER A 167 9.86 -11.06 -9.56
N ASP A 168 10.90 -11.05 -10.40
CA ASP A 168 12.12 -10.28 -10.12
C ASP A 168 11.95 -8.77 -10.43
N ASN A 169 10.82 -8.36 -11.02
CA ASN A 169 10.52 -6.95 -11.37
C ASN A 169 9.98 -6.11 -10.19
N GLY A 170 10.09 -6.59 -8.94
CA GLY A 170 9.76 -5.81 -7.74
C GLY A 170 8.28 -5.74 -7.33
N ILE A 171 7.37 -6.42 -8.02
CA ILE A 171 5.99 -6.62 -7.51
C ILE A 171 5.97 -7.75 -6.47
N LEU A 172 5.18 -7.59 -5.41
CA LEU A 172 5.12 -8.55 -4.30
C LEU A 172 4.23 -9.74 -4.64
N THR A 173 4.62 -10.93 -4.20
CA THR A 173 3.72 -12.10 -4.09
C THR A 173 3.20 -12.17 -2.66
N THR A 174 1.91 -12.42 -2.46
CA THR A 174 1.31 -12.51 -1.12
C THR A 174 0.18 -13.53 -1.10
N VAL A 175 -0.25 -13.97 0.08
CA VAL A 175 -1.53 -14.69 0.19
C VAL A 175 -2.67 -13.68 0.00
N ALA A 176 -3.68 -14.03 -0.81
CA ALA A 176 -4.91 -13.29 -0.99
C ALA A 176 -5.95 -13.64 0.08
N PHE A 177 -6.19 -14.94 0.30
CA PHE A 177 -7.05 -15.50 1.35
C PHE A 177 -6.91 -17.03 1.40
N LYS A 178 -7.35 -17.64 2.49
CA LYS A 178 -7.68 -19.08 2.53
C LYS A 178 -9.00 -19.26 3.27
N MET A 179 -10.10 -19.52 2.55
CA MET A 179 -11.44 -19.58 3.15
C MET A 179 -11.74 -20.95 3.77
N GLY A 180 -11.07 -21.29 4.86
CA GLY A 180 -11.24 -22.52 5.63
C GLY A 180 -10.03 -23.46 5.55
N ALA A 181 -9.78 -24.21 6.63
CA ALA A 181 -8.52 -24.94 6.83
C ALA A 181 -8.22 -25.98 5.74
N GLN A 182 -9.26 -26.62 5.18
CA GLN A 182 -9.16 -27.65 4.13
C GLN A 182 -9.31 -27.09 2.70
N ASN A 183 -9.68 -25.81 2.55
CA ASN A 183 -9.87 -25.20 1.24
C ASN A 183 -8.55 -24.69 0.66
N GLN A 184 -8.49 -24.56 -0.67
CA GLN A 184 -7.29 -24.06 -1.34
C GLN A 184 -7.00 -22.61 -0.95
N VAL A 185 -5.71 -22.28 -0.86
CA VAL A 185 -5.21 -20.92 -0.69
C VAL A 185 -5.27 -20.20 -2.03
N HIS A 186 -5.65 -18.92 -2.03
CA HIS A 186 -5.46 -18.02 -3.17
C HIS A 186 -4.28 -17.08 -2.89
N TYR A 187 -3.53 -16.74 -3.93
CA TYR A 187 -2.44 -15.78 -3.88
C TYR A 187 -2.82 -14.51 -4.62
N ALA A 188 -2.16 -13.41 -4.27
CA ALA A 188 -2.26 -12.15 -5.01
C ALA A 188 -0.88 -11.65 -5.42
N LEU A 189 -0.86 -10.90 -6.52
CA LEU A 189 0.18 -9.90 -6.76
C LEU A 189 -0.23 -8.60 -6.10
N GLU A 190 0.70 -7.96 -5.39
CA GLU A 190 0.49 -6.71 -4.68
C GLU A 190 1.57 -5.68 -5.03
N GLY A 191 1.14 -4.45 -5.32
CA GLY A 191 2.04 -3.30 -5.39
C GLY A 191 1.48 -2.10 -4.64
N SER A 192 2.35 -1.46 -3.87
CA SER A 192 2.04 -0.31 -3.01
C SER A 192 2.57 0.99 -3.60
N VAL A 193 1.76 2.03 -3.48
CA VAL A 193 2.01 3.40 -3.94
C VAL A 193 2.00 4.30 -2.70
N SER A 194 3.17 4.77 -2.24
CA SER A 194 3.29 5.41 -0.92
C SER A 194 2.49 6.71 -0.77
N PHE A 195 2.31 7.47 -1.86
CA PHE A 195 1.69 8.80 -1.82
C PHE A 195 0.56 8.92 -2.85
N ALA A 196 -0.68 8.89 -2.37
CA ALA A 196 -1.90 9.19 -3.11
C ALA A 196 -2.70 10.28 -2.39
N GLY A 197 -3.53 9.93 -1.40
CA GLY A 197 -4.23 10.89 -0.54
C GLY A 197 -3.29 11.76 0.29
N ALA A 198 -2.09 11.25 0.61
CA ALA A 198 -1.02 12.03 1.21
C ALA A 198 -0.54 13.17 0.29
N THR A 199 -0.45 12.94 -1.03
CA THR A 199 -0.14 13.98 -2.03
C THR A 199 -1.21 15.06 -2.01
N ILE A 200 -2.48 14.68 -2.08
CA ILE A 200 -3.61 15.61 -2.09
C ILE A 200 -3.68 16.41 -0.78
N ASN A 201 -3.44 15.77 0.37
CA ASN A 201 -3.35 16.45 1.67
C ASN A 201 -2.12 17.36 1.78
N TRP A 202 -1.01 17.06 1.11
CA TRP A 202 0.16 17.94 1.02
C TRP A 202 -0.13 19.19 0.19
N LEU A 203 -0.76 19.06 -0.99
CA LEU A 203 -1.24 20.22 -1.78
C LEU A 203 -2.16 21.12 -0.95
N LYS A 204 -3.08 20.51 -0.16
CA LYS A 204 -3.98 21.26 0.73
C LYS A 204 -3.26 21.95 1.88
N SER A 205 -2.55 21.18 2.69
CA SER A 205 -2.09 21.62 4.02
C SER A 205 -0.74 22.33 4.01
N LYS A 206 0.10 22.12 2.99
CA LYS A 206 1.42 22.74 2.84
C LYS A 206 1.43 23.77 1.72
N MET A 207 0.99 23.39 0.53
CA MET A 207 0.99 24.29 -0.65
C MET A 207 -0.23 25.22 -0.72
N LYS A 208 -1.30 24.95 0.05
CA LYS A 208 -2.54 25.76 0.14
C LYS A 208 -3.22 26.01 -1.22
N MET A 209 -3.12 25.04 -2.14
CA MET A 209 -3.59 25.19 -3.52
C MET A 209 -5.12 25.15 -3.68
N PHE A 210 -5.83 24.71 -2.63
CA PHE A 210 -7.29 24.67 -2.53
C PHE A 210 -7.70 24.60 -1.05
N THR A 211 -8.92 25.03 -0.74
CA THR A 211 -9.49 25.12 0.61
C THR A 211 -10.30 23.89 0.99
N ASP A 212 -11.07 23.31 0.06
CA ASP A 212 -11.85 22.08 0.29
C ASP A 212 -11.84 21.10 -0.91
N TYR A 213 -12.39 19.90 -0.71
CA TYR A 213 -12.35 18.85 -1.72
C TYR A 213 -13.35 19.04 -2.88
N LYS A 214 -14.35 19.93 -2.75
CA LYS A 214 -15.23 20.34 -3.86
C LYS A 214 -14.52 21.33 -4.76
N GLU A 215 -13.75 22.25 -4.18
CA GLU A 215 -12.88 23.17 -4.92
C GLU A 215 -11.81 22.39 -5.70
N LEU A 216 -11.17 21.39 -5.07
CA LEU A 216 -10.25 20.48 -5.75
C LEU A 216 -10.92 19.78 -6.94
N GLU A 217 -12.09 19.17 -6.77
CA GLU A 217 -12.76 18.45 -7.86
C GLU A 217 -13.13 19.40 -9.01
N SER A 218 -13.58 20.63 -8.70
CA SER A 218 -13.91 21.68 -9.69
C SER A 218 -12.70 22.24 -10.44
N LEU A 219 -11.55 22.37 -9.78
CA LEU A 219 -10.28 22.75 -10.40
C LEU A 219 -9.73 21.61 -11.28
N ALA A 220 -9.76 20.38 -10.76
CA ALA A 220 -9.28 19.20 -11.44
C ALA A 220 -10.14 18.84 -12.67
N GLN A 221 -11.47 19.03 -12.62
CA GLN A 221 -12.38 18.75 -13.73
C GLN A 221 -12.12 19.69 -14.92
N ARG A 222 -11.94 21.00 -14.68
CA ARG A 222 -11.62 21.97 -15.74
C ARG A 222 -10.25 21.74 -16.37
N ALA A 223 -9.24 21.41 -15.56
CA ALA A 223 -7.93 20.99 -16.07
C ALA A 223 -8.03 19.66 -16.86
N TYR A 224 -8.83 18.71 -16.37
CA TYR A 224 -9.08 17.44 -17.05
C TYR A 224 -9.67 17.68 -18.45
N GLU A 225 -10.67 18.57 -18.58
CA GLU A 225 -11.28 18.98 -19.85
C GLU A 225 -10.24 19.58 -20.81
N LYS A 226 -9.42 20.54 -20.32
CA LYS A 226 -8.25 21.10 -21.05
C LYS A 226 -7.29 19.99 -21.54
N THR A 227 -7.09 18.89 -20.80
CA THR A 227 -6.25 17.77 -21.28
C THR A 227 -6.95 16.82 -22.26
N GLU A 228 -8.28 16.69 -22.21
CA GLU A 228 -9.04 15.86 -23.16
C GLU A 228 -9.01 16.48 -24.58
N GLU A 229 -9.02 17.81 -24.67
CA GLU A 229 -8.85 18.56 -25.92
C GLU A 229 -7.40 18.54 -26.45
N ASN A 230 -6.40 18.77 -25.58
CA ASN A 230 -4.99 18.87 -25.99
C ASN A 230 -4.30 17.51 -26.20
N GLY A 231 -4.80 16.43 -25.62
CA GLY A 231 -4.21 15.08 -25.75
C GLY A 231 -2.91 14.85 -24.97
N SER A 232 -2.55 15.74 -24.04
CA SER A 232 -1.34 15.64 -23.21
C SER A 232 -1.52 16.28 -21.83
N ASP A 233 -0.85 15.76 -20.81
CA ASP A 233 -0.74 16.43 -19.50
C ASP A 233 0.25 17.62 -19.61
N PRO A 234 -0.12 18.82 -19.09
CA PRO A 234 0.73 20.00 -19.14
C PRO A 234 1.87 19.98 -18.11
N CYS A 235 1.72 19.23 -17.01
CA CYS A 235 2.78 19.00 -16.04
C CYS A 235 2.59 17.66 -15.30
N TYR A 236 3.65 17.17 -14.66
CA TYR A 236 3.67 15.88 -13.98
C TYR A 236 4.25 16.03 -12.57
N LEU A 237 3.55 15.54 -11.54
CA LEU A 237 4.05 15.47 -10.18
C LEU A 237 4.45 14.03 -9.83
N VAL A 238 5.73 13.78 -9.59
CA VAL A 238 6.21 12.51 -8.99
C VAL A 238 6.23 12.69 -7.48
N PRO A 239 5.39 11.98 -6.69
CA PRO A 239 5.18 12.29 -5.27
C PRO A 239 6.12 11.49 -4.36
N ALA A 240 7.41 11.40 -4.73
CA ALA A 240 8.43 10.59 -4.04
C ALA A 240 8.92 11.22 -2.72
N PHE A 241 8.01 11.68 -1.85
CA PHE A 241 8.34 12.42 -0.63
C PHE A 241 9.12 11.58 0.41
N SER A 242 9.05 10.25 0.34
CA SER A 242 9.93 9.32 1.06
C SER A 242 10.47 8.22 0.13
N GLY A 243 10.87 8.61 -1.08
CA GLY A 243 11.25 7.66 -2.15
C GLY A 243 10.06 7.12 -2.93
N LEU A 244 10.34 6.18 -3.84
CA LEU A 244 9.34 5.45 -4.64
C LEU A 244 9.31 3.97 -4.23
N PHE A 245 8.11 3.40 -4.10
CA PHE A 245 7.90 1.96 -3.84
C PHE A 245 7.74 1.20 -5.17
N CYS A 246 6.94 0.13 -5.21
CA CYS A 246 6.73 -0.71 -6.38
C CYS A 246 6.34 0.11 -7.63
N PRO A 247 6.91 -0.19 -8.82
CA PRO A 247 7.98 -1.16 -9.09
C PRO A 247 9.40 -0.64 -8.83
N TRP A 248 9.57 0.65 -8.59
CA TRP A 248 10.86 1.36 -8.61
C TRP A 248 11.78 1.05 -7.42
N TRP A 249 11.23 0.97 -6.20
CA TRP A 249 11.96 0.73 -4.94
C TRP A 249 13.22 1.60 -4.76
N GLN A 250 13.07 2.91 -4.95
CA GLN A 250 14.14 3.90 -4.84
C GLN A 250 13.93 4.80 -3.61
N GLU A 251 14.52 4.44 -2.47
CA GLU A 251 14.48 5.24 -1.23
C GLU A 251 15.18 6.61 -1.36
N ASN A 252 16.11 6.73 -2.32
CA ASN A 252 16.84 7.96 -2.64
C ASN A 252 16.10 8.93 -3.56
N ALA A 253 14.96 8.52 -4.14
CA ALA A 253 14.17 9.38 -5.01
C ALA A 253 13.48 10.50 -4.22
N ARG A 254 13.28 11.68 -4.82
CA ARG A 254 12.59 12.81 -4.17
C ARG A 254 11.50 13.40 -5.06
N ALA A 255 10.53 14.06 -4.43
CA ALA A 255 9.35 14.55 -5.14
C ALA A 255 9.72 15.64 -6.15
N VAL A 256 9.23 15.51 -7.39
CA VAL A 256 9.56 16.39 -8.52
C VAL A 256 8.28 16.82 -9.23
N LEU A 257 8.10 18.13 -9.42
CA LEU A 257 7.09 18.71 -10.30
C LEU A 257 7.79 19.15 -11.60
N ALA A 258 7.42 18.54 -12.73
CA ALA A 258 8.08 18.72 -14.01
C ALA A 258 7.11 19.19 -15.11
N GLY A 259 7.62 19.89 -16.12
CA GLY A 259 6.87 20.33 -17.30
C GLY A 259 6.25 21.73 -17.20
N LEU A 260 6.47 22.48 -16.12
CA LEU A 260 5.89 23.81 -15.92
C LEU A 260 6.23 24.79 -17.06
N THR A 261 5.21 25.32 -17.74
CA THR A 261 5.28 26.48 -18.64
C THR A 261 4.56 27.68 -18.00
N ALA A 262 4.54 28.83 -18.70
CA ALA A 262 3.79 30.01 -18.26
C ALA A 262 2.25 29.80 -18.25
N ASP A 263 1.75 28.77 -18.95
CA ASP A 263 0.32 28.48 -19.17
C ASP A 263 -0.23 27.40 -18.20
N VAL A 264 0.57 27.01 -17.21
CA VAL A 264 0.23 25.98 -16.20
C VAL A 264 -0.42 26.64 -14.99
N GLU A 265 -1.68 26.29 -14.75
CA GLU A 265 -2.49 26.83 -13.65
C GLU A 265 -2.48 25.93 -12.40
N ASN A 266 -3.05 26.44 -11.29
CA ASN A 266 -3.28 25.64 -10.09
C ASN A 266 -4.13 24.39 -10.36
N GLY A 267 -5.10 24.46 -11.28
CA GLY A 267 -5.91 23.31 -11.68
C GLY A 267 -5.09 22.21 -12.36
N ASP A 268 -4.15 22.59 -13.24
CA ASP A 268 -3.24 21.67 -13.93
C ASP A 268 -2.33 20.93 -12.94
N MET A 269 -1.78 21.65 -11.96
CA MET A 269 -0.96 21.05 -10.90
C MET A 269 -1.75 20.15 -9.94
N ILE A 270 -3.01 20.48 -9.66
CA ILE A 270 -3.93 19.60 -8.90
C ILE A 270 -4.26 18.33 -9.70
N LEU A 271 -4.52 18.45 -11.00
CA LEU A 271 -4.73 17.30 -11.88
C LEU A 271 -3.48 16.41 -11.96
N ALA A 272 -2.29 17.01 -12.10
CA ALA A 272 -1.02 16.27 -12.09
C ALA A 272 -0.82 15.51 -10.76
N ALA A 273 -1.23 16.10 -9.62
CA ALA A 273 -1.21 15.42 -8.33
C ALA A 273 -2.20 14.25 -8.24
N ILE A 274 -3.40 14.38 -8.81
CA ILE A 274 -4.39 13.29 -8.90
C ILE A 274 -3.87 12.17 -9.82
N ARG A 275 -3.45 12.53 -11.05
CA ARG A 275 -2.91 11.59 -12.05
C ARG A 275 -1.61 10.93 -11.60
N SER A 276 -0.81 11.54 -10.71
CA SER A 276 0.36 10.88 -10.11
C SER A 276 0.04 9.54 -9.45
N SER A 277 -1.12 9.42 -8.80
CA SER A 277 -1.57 8.16 -8.18
C SER A 277 -2.05 7.14 -9.24
N VAL A 278 -2.63 7.62 -10.33
CA VAL A 278 -3.05 6.81 -11.49
C VAL A 278 -1.84 6.25 -12.23
N TYR A 279 -0.83 7.07 -12.52
CA TYR A 279 0.39 6.64 -13.20
C TYR A 279 1.20 5.63 -12.39
N GLN A 280 1.28 5.79 -11.06
CA GLN A 280 1.92 4.78 -10.20
C GLN A 280 1.12 3.46 -10.20
N THR A 281 -0.22 3.49 -10.19
CA THR A 281 -1.04 2.27 -10.38
C THR A 281 -0.84 1.65 -11.77
N TYR A 282 -0.68 2.46 -12.82
CA TYR A 282 -0.32 1.97 -14.16
C TYR A 282 1.04 1.25 -14.13
N ASP A 283 2.07 1.83 -13.51
CA ASP A 283 3.41 1.22 -13.45
C ASP A 283 3.40 -0.12 -12.72
N VAL A 284 2.68 -0.19 -11.59
CA VAL A 284 2.46 -1.43 -10.84
C VAL A 284 1.74 -2.48 -11.69
N LEU A 285 0.65 -2.12 -12.38
CA LEU A 285 -0.11 -3.06 -13.21
C LEU A 285 0.66 -3.51 -14.46
N ARG A 286 1.39 -2.58 -15.09
CA ARG A 286 2.30 -2.86 -16.20
C ARG A 286 3.38 -3.85 -15.78
N VAL A 287 3.97 -3.68 -14.59
CA VAL A 287 4.96 -4.62 -14.07
C VAL A 287 4.34 -5.96 -13.67
N ALA A 288 3.11 -5.98 -13.13
CA ALA A 288 2.38 -7.22 -12.87
C ALA A 288 2.13 -8.04 -14.15
N THR A 289 1.84 -7.37 -15.26
CA THR A 289 1.48 -7.99 -16.55
C THR A 289 2.66 -8.25 -17.47
N LEU A 290 3.78 -7.54 -17.31
CA LEU A 290 5.06 -7.79 -18.00
C LEU A 290 6.02 -8.70 -17.22
N ALA A 291 5.64 -9.15 -16.01
CA ALA A 291 6.50 -9.98 -15.19
C ALA A 291 6.83 -11.31 -15.91
N SER A 292 8.11 -11.54 -16.17
CA SER A 292 8.62 -12.82 -16.69
C SER A 292 8.85 -13.79 -15.52
N GLY A 293 7.78 -14.02 -14.75
CA GLY A 293 7.78 -14.87 -13.57
C GLY A 293 7.37 -16.30 -13.86
N GLY A 294 8.06 -17.26 -13.26
CA GLY A 294 7.70 -18.68 -13.34
C GLY A 294 6.67 -19.06 -12.27
N THR A 295 5.46 -19.43 -12.66
CA THR A 295 4.60 -20.27 -11.82
C THR A 295 5.12 -21.70 -11.85
N ARG A 296 5.10 -22.41 -10.71
CA ARG A 296 5.43 -23.86 -10.70
C ARG A 296 4.41 -24.72 -11.47
N SER A 297 3.24 -24.16 -11.79
CA SER A 297 2.15 -24.79 -12.52
C SER A 297 2.14 -24.51 -14.03
N GLY A 298 3.01 -23.64 -14.54
CA GLY A 298 2.99 -23.20 -15.95
C GLY A 298 1.79 -22.31 -16.32
N ALA A 299 0.97 -21.92 -15.36
CA ALA A 299 -0.15 -21.01 -15.57
C ALA A 299 0.34 -19.61 -16.01
N THR A 300 -0.25 -19.09 -17.09
CA THR A 300 -0.05 -17.73 -17.59
C THR A 300 -1.09 -16.79 -16.98
N LEU A 301 -0.68 -15.61 -16.51
CA LEU A 301 -1.59 -14.62 -15.94
C LEU A 301 -2.47 -13.97 -17.02
N THR A 302 -3.79 -14.19 -16.98
CA THR A 302 -4.74 -13.55 -17.90
C THR A 302 -4.86 -12.07 -17.59
N LYS A 303 -4.45 -11.18 -18.51
CA LYS A 303 -4.52 -9.71 -18.31
C LYS A 303 -5.93 -9.31 -17.80
N PRO A 304 -6.02 -8.53 -16.71
CA PRO A 304 -7.30 -8.09 -16.17
C PRO A 304 -8.04 -7.18 -17.15
N ARG A 305 -9.38 -7.15 -17.02
CA ARG A 305 -10.28 -6.34 -17.89
C ARG A 305 -10.99 -5.21 -17.14
N GLU A 306 -11.11 -5.33 -15.83
CA GLU A 306 -11.73 -4.33 -14.96
C GLU A 306 -10.93 -4.13 -13.68
N ILE A 307 -11.10 -2.93 -13.10
CA ILE A 307 -10.54 -2.54 -11.81
C ILE A 307 -11.70 -2.16 -10.89
N VAL A 308 -11.78 -2.79 -9.72
CA VAL A 308 -12.67 -2.41 -8.63
C VAL A 308 -11.92 -1.52 -7.65
N VAL A 309 -12.55 -0.43 -7.19
CA VAL A 309 -11.89 0.62 -6.41
C VAL A 309 -12.60 0.93 -5.10
N ASP A 310 -11.81 1.33 -4.10
CA ASP A 310 -12.27 1.71 -2.76
C ASP A 310 -11.35 2.74 -2.09
N GLY A 311 -11.72 3.18 -0.88
CA GLY A 311 -11.01 4.21 -0.13
C GLY A 311 -11.47 5.64 -0.44
N GLY A 312 -11.13 6.58 0.45
CA GLY A 312 -11.70 7.93 0.46
C GLY A 312 -11.49 8.73 -0.83
N LEU A 313 -10.39 8.51 -1.55
CA LEU A 313 -10.11 9.17 -2.84
C LEU A 313 -10.93 8.60 -4.01
N ALA A 314 -11.48 7.38 -3.91
CA ALA A 314 -12.32 6.79 -4.96
C ALA A 314 -13.61 7.61 -5.20
N ASN A 315 -13.96 8.52 -4.29
CA ASN A 315 -15.06 9.46 -4.47
C ASN A 315 -14.82 10.49 -5.61
N SER A 316 -13.57 10.83 -5.92
CA SER A 316 -13.22 11.75 -7.03
C SER A 316 -13.54 11.11 -8.38
N SER A 317 -14.46 11.72 -9.13
CA SER A 317 -14.82 11.29 -10.48
C SER A 317 -13.70 11.59 -11.47
N VAL A 318 -12.93 12.66 -11.25
CA VAL A 318 -11.73 12.98 -12.06
C VAL A 318 -10.65 11.91 -11.92
N LEU A 319 -10.44 11.39 -10.69
CA LEU A 319 -9.51 10.28 -10.45
C LEU A 319 -10.01 8.98 -11.11
N MET A 320 -11.30 8.63 -10.93
CA MET A 320 -11.89 7.43 -11.53
C MET A 320 -11.89 7.45 -13.06
N GLN A 321 -12.17 8.60 -13.68
CA GLN A 321 -12.10 8.76 -15.13
C GLN A 321 -10.65 8.65 -15.62
N SER A 322 -9.72 9.42 -15.02
CA SER A 322 -8.29 9.32 -15.35
C SER A 322 -7.73 7.90 -15.19
N LEU A 323 -8.18 7.14 -14.18
CA LEU A 323 -7.79 5.75 -13.98
C LEU A 323 -8.24 4.85 -15.14
N ALA A 324 -9.46 5.02 -15.63
CA ALA A 324 -9.95 4.30 -16.81
C ALA A 324 -9.19 4.73 -18.08
N ASP A 325 -8.86 6.02 -18.20
CA ASP A 325 -8.18 6.60 -19.36
C ASP A 325 -6.73 6.15 -19.53
N ILE A 326 -5.95 6.13 -18.45
CA ILE A 326 -4.52 5.78 -18.51
C ILE A 326 -4.30 4.26 -18.55
N LEU A 327 -5.16 3.45 -17.90
CA LEU A 327 -4.97 2.00 -17.82
C LEU A 327 -5.71 1.21 -18.92
N ASP A 328 -6.60 1.87 -19.68
CA ASP A 328 -7.41 1.26 -20.75
C ASP A 328 -8.34 0.14 -20.25
N MET A 329 -9.02 0.39 -19.13
CA MET A 329 -9.80 -0.61 -18.40
C MET A 329 -11.12 -0.05 -17.89
N ILE A 330 -12.09 -0.94 -17.63
CA ILE A 330 -13.34 -0.58 -16.98
C ILE A 330 -13.06 -0.38 -15.49
N VAL A 331 -13.25 0.83 -14.96
CA VAL A 331 -13.13 1.12 -13.53
C VAL A 331 -14.53 1.08 -12.90
N ARG A 332 -14.70 0.32 -11.82
CA ARG A 332 -15.95 0.18 -11.06
C ARG A 332 -15.77 0.65 -9.62
N ARG A 333 -16.63 1.57 -9.20
CA ARG A 333 -16.80 1.97 -7.80
C ARG A 333 -18.10 1.36 -7.28
N HIS A 334 -17.97 0.30 -6.47
CA HIS A 334 -19.10 -0.29 -5.77
C HIS A 334 -19.67 0.66 -4.71
N ASN A 335 -20.90 0.40 -4.30
CA ASN A 335 -21.53 1.11 -3.19
C ASN A 335 -20.85 0.74 -1.87
N HIS A 336 -20.90 1.66 -0.89
CA HIS A 336 -20.23 1.54 0.40
C HIS A 336 -18.74 1.17 0.30
N SER A 337 -18.05 1.76 -0.68
CA SER A 337 -16.63 1.48 -0.97
C SER A 337 -15.72 1.71 0.25
N GLU A 338 -16.08 2.64 1.14
CA GLU A 338 -15.43 2.90 2.42
C GLU A 338 -15.50 1.74 3.42
N MET A 339 -16.44 0.81 3.25
CA MET A 339 -16.67 -0.33 4.14
C MET A 339 -16.04 -1.65 3.66
N MET A 340 -15.37 -1.67 2.50
CA MET A 340 -14.93 -2.91 1.86
C MET A 340 -14.03 -3.78 2.76
N THR A 341 -13.02 -3.21 3.44
CA THR A 341 -12.21 -3.97 4.41
C THR A 341 -13.04 -4.65 5.51
N ALA A 342 -14.07 -3.99 6.04
CA ALA A 342 -14.95 -4.59 7.05
C ALA A 342 -15.88 -5.65 6.47
N LEU A 343 -16.43 -5.40 5.27
CA LEU A 343 -17.25 -6.35 4.52
C LEU A 343 -16.50 -7.65 4.23
N GLY A 344 -15.21 -7.59 3.89
CA GLY A 344 -14.39 -8.77 3.62
C GLY A 344 -14.18 -9.67 4.82
N ALA A 345 -13.88 -9.07 5.98
CA ALA A 345 -13.80 -9.79 7.25
C ALA A 345 -15.16 -10.41 7.63
N ALA A 346 -16.27 -9.71 7.38
CA ALA A 346 -17.63 -10.24 7.60
C ALA A 346 -17.99 -11.40 6.66
N VAL A 347 -17.56 -11.36 5.39
CA VAL A 347 -17.72 -12.47 4.42
C VAL A 347 -16.94 -13.70 4.88
N ALA A 348 -15.68 -13.54 5.29
CA ALA A 348 -14.87 -14.64 5.82
C ALA A 348 -15.48 -15.22 7.11
N ALA A 349 -15.93 -14.38 8.04
CA ALA A 349 -16.62 -14.80 9.26
C ALA A 349 -17.92 -15.58 8.96
N ALA A 350 -18.74 -15.11 8.03
CA ALA A 350 -19.97 -15.78 7.61
C ALA A 350 -19.69 -17.19 7.06
N LEU A 351 -18.72 -17.30 6.13
CA LEU A 351 -18.28 -18.58 5.56
C LEU A 351 -17.77 -19.55 6.64
N ALA A 352 -16.99 -19.05 7.61
CA ALA A 352 -16.46 -19.84 8.72
C ALA A 352 -17.53 -20.44 9.64
N VAL A 353 -18.73 -19.83 9.70
CA VAL A 353 -19.89 -20.34 10.44
C VAL A 353 -21.02 -20.88 9.53
N GLN A 354 -20.70 -21.14 8.26
CA GLN A 354 -21.62 -21.72 7.25
C GLN A 354 -22.87 -20.87 6.95
N ILE A 355 -22.76 -19.55 7.09
CA ILE A 355 -23.76 -18.57 6.65
C ILE A 355 -23.43 -18.09 5.24
N ASP A 356 -24.44 -18.04 4.36
CA ASP A 356 -24.30 -17.49 3.00
C ASP A 356 -23.98 -15.97 3.04
N PRO A 357 -22.81 -15.53 2.52
CA PRO A 357 -22.46 -14.13 2.48
C PRO A 357 -23.25 -13.31 1.46
N ALA A 358 -24.03 -13.91 0.55
CA ALA A 358 -24.74 -13.17 -0.51
C ALA A 358 -25.68 -12.07 0.01
N GLY A 359 -26.17 -12.18 1.25
CA GLY A 359 -26.89 -11.10 1.94
C GLY A 359 -26.02 -9.85 2.21
N LEU A 360 -24.77 -10.06 2.67
CA LEU A 360 -23.79 -8.98 2.91
C LEU A 360 -23.33 -8.34 1.59
N LEU A 361 -23.12 -9.15 0.55
CA LEU A 361 -22.57 -8.68 -0.73
C LEU A 361 -23.54 -7.75 -1.50
N LYS A 362 -24.83 -7.71 -1.14
CA LYS A 362 -25.78 -6.71 -1.65
C LYS A 362 -25.39 -5.28 -1.30
N LEU A 363 -24.57 -5.05 -0.25
CA LEU A 363 -24.07 -3.72 0.11
C LEU A 363 -23.18 -3.08 -0.97
N ARG A 364 -22.63 -3.88 -1.91
CA ARG A 364 -21.92 -3.37 -3.10
C ARG A 364 -22.82 -2.68 -4.13
N LEU A 365 -24.12 -2.94 -4.08
CA LEU A 365 -25.07 -2.54 -5.12
C LEU A 365 -25.58 -1.12 -4.86
N HIS A 366 -25.67 -0.33 -5.93
CA HIS A 366 -26.29 0.99 -5.88
C HIS A 366 -27.83 0.86 -5.89
N PRO A 367 -28.56 1.61 -5.05
CA PRO A 367 -30.00 1.74 -5.16
C PRO A 367 -30.41 2.20 -6.56
N LEU A 368 -31.51 1.63 -7.09
CA LEU A 368 -32.05 1.98 -8.41
C LEU A 368 -32.45 3.47 -8.55
N SER A 369 -32.54 4.19 -7.43
CA SER A 369 -32.84 5.62 -7.34
C SER A 369 -31.60 6.54 -7.43
N GLU A 370 -30.36 6.03 -7.48
CA GLU A 370 -29.15 6.85 -7.62
C GLU A 370 -28.87 7.28 -9.08
N SER A 371 -29.94 7.50 -9.85
CA SER A 371 -29.90 7.89 -11.26
C SER A 371 -29.22 9.26 -11.48
N GLY A 372 -27.92 9.24 -11.74
CA GLY A 372 -27.15 10.43 -12.10
C GLY A 372 -25.68 10.37 -11.70
N ILE A 373 -25.32 9.58 -10.69
CA ILE A 373 -23.92 9.43 -10.27
C ILE A 373 -23.23 8.37 -11.14
N LYS A 374 -21.99 8.63 -11.57
CA LYS A 374 -21.19 7.69 -12.35
C LYS A 374 -20.46 6.70 -11.43
N HIS A 375 -20.73 5.40 -11.62
CA HIS A 375 -20.14 4.30 -10.83
C HIS A 375 -19.33 3.30 -11.68
N THR A 376 -19.44 3.40 -13.00
CA THR A 376 -18.60 2.66 -13.96
C THR A 376 -18.01 3.65 -14.96
N PHE A 377 -16.69 3.56 -15.17
CA PHE A 377 -15.91 4.45 -16.01
C PHE A 377 -15.17 3.60 -17.05
N SER A 378 -15.04 4.16 -18.25
CA SER A 378 -14.32 3.57 -19.38
C SER A 378 -13.40 4.64 -19.96
N SER A 379 -12.33 4.21 -20.62
CA SER A 379 -11.46 5.15 -21.33
C SER A 379 -12.24 5.93 -22.39
N LYS A 380 -12.05 7.24 -22.41
CA LYS A 380 -12.30 8.14 -23.54
C LYS A 380 -11.03 8.42 -24.34
N LEU A 381 -9.88 8.40 -23.65
CA LEU A 381 -8.59 8.83 -24.16
C LEU A 381 -8.10 7.98 -25.34
N SER A 382 -7.55 8.61 -26.38
CA SER A 382 -6.99 7.90 -27.53
C SER A 382 -5.69 7.15 -27.16
N PRO A 383 -5.36 6.02 -27.80
CA PRO A 383 -4.11 5.30 -27.55
C PRO A 383 -2.85 6.14 -27.75
N HIS A 384 -2.88 7.12 -28.66
CA HIS A 384 -1.77 8.04 -28.90
C HIS A 384 -1.59 9.03 -27.75
N ALA A 385 -2.66 9.73 -27.34
CA ALA A 385 -2.63 10.67 -26.22
C ALA A 385 -2.18 9.98 -24.91
N ARG A 386 -2.69 8.77 -24.67
CA ARG A 386 -2.26 7.91 -23.55
C ARG A 386 -0.75 7.61 -23.60
N GLN A 387 -0.20 7.28 -24.76
CA GLN A 387 1.23 7.01 -24.89
C GLN A 387 2.08 8.29 -24.71
N VAL A 388 1.62 9.46 -25.17
CA VAL A 388 2.28 10.75 -24.90
C VAL A 388 2.31 11.03 -23.40
N MET A 389 1.17 10.93 -22.72
CA MET A 389 1.03 11.09 -21.26
C MET A 389 1.95 10.14 -20.47
N LEU A 390 1.95 8.84 -20.80
CA LEU A 390 2.83 7.86 -20.16
C LEU A 390 4.32 8.15 -20.40
N THR A 391 4.69 8.62 -21.59
CA THR A 391 6.08 8.98 -21.92
C THR A 391 6.53 10.20 -21.10
N GLY A 392 5.66 11.19 -20.93
CA GLY A 392 5.91 12.34 -20.05
C GLY A 392 6.04 11.95 -18.58
N TRP A 393 5.19 11.04 -18.09
CA TRP A 393 5.29 10.47 -16.74
C TRP A 393 6.63 9.77 -16.51
N HIS A 394 7.03 8.83 -17.37
CA HIS A 394 8.31 8.11 -17.21
C HIS A 394 9.52 9.05 -17.32
N ALA A 395 9.43 10.10 -18.14
CA ALA A 395 10.44 11.15 -18.21
C ALA A 395 10.50 12.01 -16.94
N ALA A 396 9.38 12.23 -16.24
CA ALA A 396 9.35 12.88 -14.94
C ALA A 396 9.91 11.98 -13.83
N VAL A 397 9.53 10.69 -13.79
CA VAL A 397 10.08 9.70 -12.85
C VAL A 397 11.59 9.61 -12.98
N GLY A 398 12.13 9.53 -14.20
CA GLY A 398 13.59 9.50 -14.43
C GLY A 398 14.36 10.70 -13.88
N ARG A 399 13.70 11.85 -13.67
CA ARG A 399 14.28 13.06 -13.03
C ARG A 399 14.16 13.06 -11.49
N SER A 400 13.36 12.16 -10.92
CA SER A 400 13.16 12.01 -9.48
C SER A 400 14.14 11.04 -8.81
N LEU A 401 14.75 10.12 -9.59
CA LEU A 401 15.61 9.05 -9.09
C LEU A 401 17.01 9.57 -8.70
N SER A 402 17.67 8.89 -7.77
CA SER A 402 19.04 9.23 -7.32
C SER A 402 19.25 10.67 -6.88
N TRP A 403 18.20 11.34 -6.39
CA TRP A 403 18.24 12.72 -5.93
C TRP A 403 19.09 12.90 -4.66
N VAL A 404 19.09 11.90 -3.77
CA VAL A 404 19.99 11.83 -2.62
C VAL A 404 21.11 10.84 -2.92
N GLU A 405 22.34 11.32 -3.01
CA GLU A 405 23.51 10.44 -3.09
C GLU A 405 23.66 9.65 -1.77
N ALA A 406 24.12 8.41 -1.86
CA ALA A 406 24.22 7.51 -0.70
C ALA A 406 25.28 7.94 0.33
N SER A 407 26.16 8.86 -0.06
CA SER A 407 27.02 9.64 0.81
C SER A 407 26.41 11.03 1.04
N THR A 408 26.25 11.43 2.29
CA THR A 408 26.27 12.85 2.63
C THR A 408 27.56 13.47 2.08
N PRO A 409 27.52 14.60 1.37
CA PRO A 409 28.74 15.32 1.02
C PRO A 409 29.53 15.66 2.29
N ASP A 410 30.85 15.45 2.27
CA ASP A 410 31.73 16.03 3.29
C ASP A 410 31.61 17.57 3.25
N GLU A 411 31.87 18.22 4.39
CA GLU A 411 31.85 19.68 4.55
C GLU A 411 33.01 20.35 3.79
N GLY A 412 32.97 20.29 2.46
CA GLY A 412 34.01 20.77 1.56
C GLY A 412 33.70 20.65 0.05
N THR A 413 32.73 19.80 -0.36
CA THR A 413 32.31 19.71 -1.77
C THR A 413 31.04 20.52 -2.03
N ASP A 414 31.21 21.81 -2.36
CA ASP A 414 30.14 22.63 -2.94
C ASP A 414 29.78 22.07 -4.33
N SER A 415 28.61 21.45 -4.42
CA SER A 415 28.10 20.83 -5.66
C SER A 415 27.82 21.87 -6.75
N LEU A 416 27.58 23.14 -6.41
CA LEU A 416 27.45 24.21 -7.39
C LEU A 416 28.80 24.45 -8.08
N LEU A 417 29.89 24.57 -7.31
CA LEU A 417 31.25 24.68 -7.85
C LEU A 417 31.66 23.44 -8.65
N GLU A 418 31.26 22.24 -8.23
CA GLU A 418 31.59 21.01 -8.95
C GLU A 418 30.83 20.90 -10.29
N LEU A 419 29.56 21.33 -10.33
CA LEU A 419 28.72 21.39 -11.53
C LEU A 419 29.14 22.54 -12.48
N LEU A 420 29.50 23.70 -11.93
CA LEU A 420 30.20 24.78 -12.66
C LEU A 420 31.54 24.28 -13.23
N SER A 421 32.29 23.44 -12.50
CA SER A 421 33.53 22.84 -13.00
C SER A 421 33.26 21.90 -14.19
N LYS A 422 32.18 21.11 -14.13
CA LYS A 422 31.74 20.23 -15.23
C LYS A 422 31.34 21.03 -16.48
N MET A 423 30.81 22.25 -16.31
CA MET A 423 30.52 23.18 -17.43
C MET A 423 31.75 23.98 -17.91
N THR A 424 32.79 24.17 -17.08
CA THR A 424 33.97 25.01 -17.41
C THR A 424 35.24 24.23 -17.75
N LYS A 425 35.28 22.90 -17.61
CA LYS A 425 36.38 21.99 -18.00
C LYS A 425 36.56 21.84 -19.52
N SER A 426 36.37 22.93 -20.26
CA SER A 426 36.79 23.16 -21.65
C SER A 426 38.00 24.11 -21.72
N SER A 427 38.91 24.04 -20.74
CA SER A 427 40.24 24.68 -20.74
C SER A 427 41.13 24.11 -19.61
N THR A 428 42.43 24.46 -19.56
CA THR A 428 43.49 23.59 -18.99
C THR A 428 44.27 24.13 -17.77
N THR A 429 44.35 23.28 -16.73
CA THR A 429 45.54 23.01 -15.85
C THR A 429 46.24 24.12 -15.04
N ARG A 430 46.19 24.07 -13.69
CA ARG A 430 47.31 23.70 -12.75
C ARG A 430 46.94 23.87 -11.25
N GLU A 431 47.84 23.43 -10.35
CA GLU A 431 47.70 23.24 -8.87
C GLU A 431 49.05 23.66 -8.18
N PRO A 432 49.31 23.60 -6.83
CA PRO A 432 48.45 23.38 -5.62
C PRO A 432 48.78 24.16 -4.28
N LYS A 433 47.81 24.18 -3.31
CA LYS A 433 47.93 24.09 -1.80
C LYS A 433 48.74 25.16 -0.99
N PRO A 434 48.71 25.24 0.40
CA PRO A 434 48.21 24.28 1.43
C PRO A 434 47.43 24.79 2.71
N LEU A 435 46.67 23.86 3.33
CA LEU A 435 46.40 23.53 4.78
C LEU A 435 46.24 24.57 5.93
N SER A 436 45.16 24.40 6.75
CA SER A 436 45.22 24.28 8.25
C SER A 436 43.91 23.81 8.94
N THR A 437 44.05 22.87 9.90
CA THR A 437 43.33 22.57 11.19
C THR A 437 42.30 23.58 11.77
N ASP A 438 41.33 23.30 12.67
CA ASP A 438 40.78 22.12 13.43
C ASP A 438 39.58 22.63 14.32
N ALA A 439 38.77 21.91 15.14
CA ALA A 439 38.22 20.52 15.23
C ALA A 439 37.26 20.40 16.47
N SER A 440 36.45 19.32 16.61
CA SER A 440 35.51 19.01 17.76
C SER A 440 34.27 19.95 17.90
N ASP A 441 33.14 19.66 18.57
CA ASP A 441 32.84 18.84 19.78
C ASP A 441 31.51 18.00 19.65
N SER A 442 30.77 17.71 20.73
CA SER A 442 30.12 16.39 20.88
C SER A 442 28.73 16.29 21.55
N ARG A 443 28.10 15.13 21.28
CA ARG A 443 27.00 14.40 21.98
C ARG A 443 26.20 15.13 23.08
N ASN A 444 24.88 15.15 22.90
CA ASN A 444 23.91 15.04 23.99
C ASN A 444 22.91 13.89 23.71
N LYS A 445 22.37 13.28 24.77
CA LYS A 445 21.35 12.21 24.69
C LYS A 445 20.07 12.69 25.40
N GLU A 446 18.91 12.51 24.77
CA GLU A 446 17.61 12.67 25.41
C GLU A 446 16.90 11.32 25.55
N GLU A 447 16.37 11.03 26.75
CA GLU A 447 15.60 9.81 27.03
C GLU A 447 14.11 10.03 26.77
N PHE A 448 13.55 9.37 25.75
CA PHE A 448 12.14 9.49 25.39
C PHE A 448 11.26 8.44 26.07
N TYR A 449 10.68 8.80 27.21
CA TYR A 449 9.59 8.05 27.83
C TYR A 449 8.29 8.21 27.02
N LEU A 450 7.72 7.08 26.55
CA LEU A 450 6.44 7.05 25.85
C LEU A 450 5.28 6.93 26.86
N THR A 451 4.59 8.05 27.11
CA THR A 451 3.36 8.08 27.91
C THR A 451 2.14 7.57 27.10
N PRO A 452 1.08 7.06 27.75
CA PRO A 452 -0.06 6.42 27.07
C PRO A 452 -0.72 7.26 25.96
N GLY A 453 -0.75 8.60 26.09
CA GLY A 453 -1.29 9.48 25.05
C GLY A 453 -0.54 9.42 23.71
N LYS A 454 0.77 9.15 23.71
CA LYS A 454 1.56 8.99 22.47
C LYS A 454 1.33 7.63 21.80
N LEU A 455 0.95 6.60 22.57
CA LEU A 455 0.59 5.28 22.03
C LEU A 455 -0.70 5.35 21.18
N PHE A 456 -1.67 6.15 21.62
CA PHE A 456 -2.92 6.38 20.87
C PHE A 456 -2.65 7.06 19.51
N PHE A 457 -1.68 7.97 19.46
CA PHE A 457 -1.27 8.65 18.22
C PHE A 457 -0.56 7.72 17.23
N LEU A 458 0.24 6.75 17.71
CA LEU A 458 0.84 5.71 16.87
C LEU A 458 -0.21 4.75 16.31
N LEU A 459 -1.20 4.34 17.10
CA LEU A 459 -2.32 3.51 16.63
C LEU A 459 -3.12 4.21 15.51
N ALA A 460 -3.39 5.52 15.67
CA ALA A 460 -4.05 6.36 14.66
C ALA A 460 -3.22 6.64 13.40
N LEU A 461 -1.91 6.31 13.40
CA LEU A 461 -1.05 6.35 12.20
C LEU A 461 -0.95 4.97 11.52
N SER A 462 -1.11 3.88 12.27
CA SER A 462 -1.14 2.51 11.71
C SER A 462 -2.51 2.09 11.16
N LEU A 463 -3.60 2.68 11.66
CA LEU A 463 -4.96 2.48 11.15
C LEU A 463 -5.43 3.77 10.48
N GLY A 464 -5.76 3.71 9.18
CA GLY A 464 -6.29 4.83 8.39
C GLY A 464 -7.73 5.23 8.74
N ALA A 465 -8.03 5.41 10.03
CA ALA A 465 -9.37 5.59 10.56
C ALA A 465 -9.85 7.06 10.44
N GLY A 466 -10.58 7.35 9.37
CA GLY A 466 -11.32 8.61 9.22
C GLY A 466 -12.52 8.69 10.16
N VAL A 467 -12.30 8.99 11.44
CA VAL A 467 -13.38 9.18 12.42
C VAL A 467 -14.00 10.57 12.25
N PHE A 468 -15.13 10.65 11.52
CA PHE A 468 -15.98 11.84 11.53
C PHE A 468 -16.69 11.97 12.89
N LEU A 469 -16.58 13.14 13.51
CA LEU A 469 -17.20 13.43 14.81
C LEU A 469 -18.73 13.46 14.72
N GLY A 470 -19.37 12.42 15.25
CA GLY A 470 -20.79 12.38 15.55
C GLY A 470 -21.18 13.48 16.54
N ARG A 471 -22.34 14.11 16.32
CA ARG A 471 -22.79 15.31 17.04
C ARG A 471 -22.93 15.12 18.56
N ARG A 472 -22.74 16.22 19.29
CA ARG A 472 -23.27 16.41 20.65
C ARG A 472 -24.77 16.05 20.71
N MET A 473 -25.19 15.43 21.80
CA MET A 473 -26.44 15.74 22.49
C MET A 473 -26.14 15.90 23.99
N GLN A 474 -27.09 16.48 24.72
CA GLN A 474 -27.09 16.58 26.19
C GLN A 474 -27.77 15.37 26.80
#